data_AF-A0A538RTK6-F1
#
_entry.id   AF-A0A538RTK6-F1
#
_cell.length_a   1.000
_cell.length_b   1.000
_cell.length_c   1.000
_cell.angle_alpha   90.00
_cell.angle_beta   90.00
_cell.angle_gamma   90.00
#
_symmetry.space_group_name_H-M   'P 1'
#
loop_
_entity.id
_entity.type
_entity.pdbx_description
1 polymer ?
#
loop_
_entity_poly.entity_id
_entity_poly.type
_entity_poly.pdbx_seq_one_letter_code
_entity_poly.pdbx_strand_id
1 'polypeptide(L)' 'MAQAAQAKTEKKEVQVWVNTNSGVYHCPGTRWYGKTKRGKYMSECEAIKDGNRPAYGKACGSDC' A
#
# COMPACT_ATOMS: atom_id res chain seq x y z
N MET A 1 5.83 -8.66 -22.35
CA MET A 1 4.98 -7.80 -21.50
C MET A 1 4.96 -8.41 -20.11
N ALA A 2 5.95 -8.10 -19.27
CA ALA A 2 6.12 -8.81 -17.99
C ALA A 2 6.04 -7.82 -16.84
N GLN A 3 4.89 -7.77 -16.17
CA GLN A 3 4.91 -7.61 -14.73
C GLN A 3 4.27 -8.85 -14.14
N ALA A 4 5.13 -9.54 -13.42
CA ALA A 4 5.02 -10.92 -13.01
C ALA A 4 3.95 -11.09 -11.95
N ALA A 5 3.27 -12.23 -12.04
CA ALA A 5 2.63 -12.85 -10.91
C ALA A 5 3.58 -12.87 -9.70
N GLN A 6 3.14 -12.36 -8.56
CA GLN A 6 3.68 -12.70 -7.26
C GLN A 6 2.46 -13.10 -6.42
N ALA A 7 2.05 -14.36 -6.50
CA ALA A 7 2.60 -15.46 -5.71
C ALA A 7 2.47 -15.19 -4.21
N LYS A 8 1.30 -15.63 -3.69
CA LYS A 8 1.10 -16.20 -2.37
C LYS A 8 2.43 -16.55 -1.67
N THR A 9 2.92 -15.69 -0.80
CA THR A 9 3.87 -16.08 0.24
C THR A 9 3.43 -15.46 1.55
N GLU A 10 3.35 -16.30 2.57
CA GLU A 10 2.91 -15.99 3.93
C GLU A 10 3.91 -15.12 4.70
N LYS A 11 4.35 -13.99 4.12
CA LYS A 11 5.20 -12.99 4.78
C LYS A 11 4.49 -11.65 4.81
N LYS A 12 3.54 -11.50 5.73
CA LYS A 12 3.02 -10.22 6.27
C LYS A 12 2.96 -9.06 5.26
N GLU A 13 2.52 -9.33 4.04
CA GLU A 13 2.48 -8.32 2.99
C GLU A 13 1.13 -7.62 3.14
N VAL A 14 1.16 -6.42 3.71
CA VAL A 14 -0.06 -5.68 3.96
C VAL A 14 -0.46 -4.95 2.69
N GLN A 15 -1.64 -5.26 2.17
CA GLN A 15 -2.22 -4.51 1.06
C GLN A 15 -2.64 -3.13 1.56
N VAL A 16 -2.01 -2.09 1.03
CA VAL A 16 -2.26 -0.70 1.39
C VAL A 16 -3.02 0.02 0.29
N TRP A 17 -3.79 1.03 0.69
CA TRP A 17 -4.51 1.90 -0.22
C TRP A 17 -3.69 3.16 -0.48
N VAL A 18 -3.08 3.27 -1.65
CA VAL A 18 -2.25 4.40 -2.05
C VAL A 18 -3.10 5.49 -2.70
N ASN A 19 -3.11 6.68 -2.12
CA ASN A 19 -3.69 7.87 -2.73
C ASN A 19 -2.68 8.47 -3.72
N THR A 20 -2.95 8.32 -5.02
CA THR A 20 -2.08 8.83 -6.09
C THR A 20 -2.09 10.35 -6.22
N ASN A 21 -3.07 11.03 -5.63
CA ASN A 21 -3.14 12.49 -5.65
C ASN A 21 -2.17 13.14 -4.64
N SER A 22 -1.97 12.50 -3.48
CA SER A 22 -1.12 13.03 -2.40
C SER A 22 0.12 12.18 -2.12
N GLY A 23 0.27 11.01 -2.76
CA GLY A 23 1.40 10.09 -2.53
C GLY A 23 1.39 9.47 -1.13
N VAL A 24 0.21 9.30 -0.55
CA VAL A 24 0.04 8.79 0.82
C VAL A 24 -0.66 7.44 0.78
N TYR A 25 -0.09 6.44 1.43
CA TYR A 25 -0.70 5.12 1.54
C TYR A 25 -1.39 4.91 2.89
N HIS A 26 -2.50 4.19 2.88
CA HIS A 26 -3.34 3.92 4.04
C HIS A 26 -3.42 2.43 4.32
N CYS A 27 -3.29 2.06 5.59
CA CYS A 27 -3.35 0.67 6.02
C CYS A 27 -4.77 0.10 6.01
N PRO A 28 -4.92 -1.22 5.81
CA PRO A 28 -6.20 -1.89 5.97
C PRO A 28 -6.66 -1.76 7.43
N GLY A 29 -7.97 -1.53 7.62
CA GLY A 29 -8.55 -1.23 8.93
C GLY A 29 -8.53 0.26 9.31
N THR A 30 -7.85 1.12 8.55
CA THR A 30 -7.98 2.58 8.74
C THR A 30 -9.21 3.13 8.05
N ARG A 31 -9.79 4.21 8.60
CA ARG A 31 -11.00 4.87 8.07
C ARG A 31 -10.88 5.37 6.63
N TRP A 32 -9.65 5.45 6.09
CA TRP A 32 -9.32 6.03 4.79
C TRP A 32 -8.99 4.97 3.72
N TYR A 33 -8.87 3.71 4.11
CA TYR A 33 -8.64 2.60 3.19
C TYR A 33 -9.81 2.47 2.21
N GLY A 34 -9.55 2.61 0.91
CA GLY A 34 -10.59 2.56 -0.13
C GLY A 34 -11.57 3.74 -0.13
N LYS A 35 -11.32 4.79 0.66
CA LYS A 35 -12.27 5.90 0.83
C LYS A 35 -12.09 7.01 -0.20
N THR A 36 -10.91 7.11 -0.81
CA THR A 36 -10.66 8.12 -1.83
C THR A 36 -11.10 7.61 -3.20
N LYS A 37 -11.67 8.47 -4.05
CA LYS A 37 -11.96 8.08 -5.45
C LYS A 37 -10.70 7.90 -6.30
N ARG A 38 -9.60 8.54 -5.88
CA ARG A 38 -8.31 8.57 -6.58
C ARG A 38 -7.26 7.83 -5.76
N GLY A 39 -7.34 6.52 -5.76
CA GLY A 39 -6.33 5.68 -5.15
C GLY A 39 -6.30 4.31 -5.80
N LYS A 40 -5.23 3.57 -5.51
CA LYS A 40 -5.02 2.22 -5.98
C LYS A 40 -4.64 1.35 -4.78
N TYR A 41 -5.13 0.12 -4.77
CA TYR A 41 -4.58 -0.89 -3.86
C TYR A 41 -3.20 -1.29 -4.38
N MET A 42 -2.21 -1.32 -3.50
CA MET A 42 -0.84 -1.73 -3.80
C MET A 42 -0.26 -2.41 -2.55
N SER A 43 0.81 -3.19 -2.68
CA SER A 43 1.52 -3.70 -1.50
C SER A 43 2.22 -2.56 -0.77
N GLU A 44 2.38 -2.65 0.56
CA GLU A 44 3.15 -1.67 1.33
C GLU A 44 4.58 -1.54 0.79
N CYS A 45 5.21 -2.68 0.48
CA CYS A 45 6.56 -2.76 -0.06
C CYS A 45 6.71 -1.99 -1.37
N GLU A 46 5.77 -2.19 -2.30
CA GLU A 46 5.77 -1.42 -3.55
C GLU A 46 5.46 0.05 -3.30
N ALA A 47 4.51 0.37 -2.42
CA ALA A 47 4.18 1.75 -2.10
C ALA A 47 5.41 2.51 -1.57
N ILE A 48 6.19 1.89 -0.66
CA ILE A 48 7.44 2.43 -0.12
C ILE A 48 8.50 2.56 -1.22
N LYS A 49 8.67 1.53 -2.07
CA LYS A 49 9.62 1.57 -3.22
C LYS A 49 9.27 2.67 -4.23
N ASP A 50 7.99 2.92 -4.43
CA ASP A 50 7.43 3.94 -5.32
C ASP A 50 7.50 5.35 -4.66
N GLY A 51 8.04 5.45 -3.43
CA GLY A 51 8.26 6.71 -2.71
C GLY A 51 7.02 7.25 -2.00
N ASN A 52 5.96 6.44 -1.87
CA ASN A 52 4.76 6.82 -1.15
C ASN A 52 4.98 6.79 0.37
N ARG A 53 4.27 7.67 1.07
CA ARG A 53 4.45 7.88 2.51
C ARG A 53 3.30 7.26 3.31
N PRO A 54 3.54 6.71 4.50
CA PRO A 54 2.48 6.20 5.35
C PRO A 54 1.55 7.33 5.82
N ALA A 55 0.25 7.09 5.76
CA ALA A 55 -0.73 7.93 6.42
C ALA A 55 -0.47 7.93 7.92
N TYR A 56 -0.44 9.11 8.53
CA TYR A 56 -0.18 9.29 9.97
C TYR A 56 1.21 8.84 10.43
N GLY A 57 2.17 8.65 9.51
CA GLY A 57 3.51 8.18 9.87
C GLY A 57 3.55 6.73 10.39
N LYS A 58 2.44 5.98 10.27
CA LYS A 58 2.38 4.56 10.61
C LYS A 58 2.38 3.71 9.35
N ALA A 59 3.52 3.06 9.13
CA ALA A 59 3.61 1.85 8.32
C ALA A 59 2.64 0.78 8.87
N CYS A 60 2.07 -0.06 8.02
CA CYS A 60 1.08 -1.05 8.45
C CYS A 60 1.73 -2.24 9.15
N GLY A 61 3.05 -2.17 9.31
CA GLY A 61 3.85 -3.20 9.92
C GLY A 61 4.14 -4.34 8.95
N SER A 62 4.05 -4.13 7.63
CA SER A 62 4.63 -5.09 6.69
C SER A 62 6.13 -5.17 6.94
N ASP A 63 6.65 -6.38 7.06
CA ASP A 63 8.08 -6.64 7.05
C ASP A 63 8.52 -6.67 5.57
N CYS A 64 8.71 -5.48 4.99
CA CYS A 64 9.18 -5.28 3.62
C CYS A 64 10.70 -5.45 3.48
#